data_AF-A0A537V934-F1
#
_entry.id   AF-A0A537V934-F1
#
_cell.length_a   1.000
_cell.length_b   1.000
_cell.length_c   1.000
_cell.angle_alpha   90.00
_cell.angle_beta   90.00
_cell.angle_gamma   90.00
#
_symmetry.space_group_name_H-M   'P 1'
#
loop_
_entity.id
_entity.type
_entity.pdbx_description
1 polymer ?
#
loop_
_entity_poly.entity_id
_entity_poly.type
_entity_poly.pdbx_seq_one_letter_code
_entity_poly.pdbx_strand_id
1 'polypeptide(L)'
;MSSVGWIENPLRLPYTANNPDIQIGRHAIAIDERRAFFRPNLWRPTATGGPRDLKQVWFPGVHCDVGGGYPEAESGLSKVALEWMLREAASAGLLTEPAKVNRVLGRSGDEYVPPNPKAAMHESLTAAWWGAEFIPKRYYNWDRHREERGMNLFRRRTIPDGSMIHDAAYQRGADYQKLLPAHAIRVS
;
A
#
# COMPACT_ATOMS: atom_id res chain seq x y z
N MET A 1 6.86 -1.47 12.01
CA MET A 1 6.32 -0.39 11.16
C MET A 1 5.15 0.22 11.91
N SER A 2 5.29 1.43 12.43
CA SER A 2 4.22 2.13 13.15
C SER A 2 3.25 2.77 12.14
N SER A 3 1.95 2.52 12.32
CA SER A 3 0.86 2.99 11.45
C SER A 3 0.62 4.51 11.56
N VAL A 4 1.19 5.22 12.54
CA VAL A 4 0.98 6.67 12.69
C VAL A 4 2.29 7.40 12.91
N GLY A 5 2.74 8.17 11.92
CA GLY A 5 3.95 8.99 12.00
C GLY A 5 3.68 10.32 12.73
N TRP A 6 3.33 10.28 14.02
CA TRP A 6 3.27 11.50 14.82
C TRP A 6 4.67 12.12 14.95
N ILE A 7 4.64 13.46 15.06
CA ILE A 7 5.78 14.37 15.20
C ILE A 7 6.82 13.73 16.12
N GLU A 8 8.01 13.45 15.59
CA GLU A 8 9.17 12.89 16.31
C GLU A 8 9.01 11.46 16.84
N ASN A 9 8.86 10.48 15.93
CA ASN A 9 9.19 9.09 16.26
C ASN A 9 10.63 8.78 15.80
N PRO A 10 11.67 8.87 16.66
CA PRO A 10 13.07 8.67 16.28
C PRO A 10 13.43 7.17 16.15
N LEU A 11 12.46 6.25 16.27
CA LEU A 11 12.66 4.84 16.01
C LEU A 11 12.72 4.57 14.50
N ARG A 12 13.78 5.08 13.87
CA ARG A 12 14.36 4.44 12.68
C ARG A 12 15.10 3.22 13.20
N LEU A 13 14.46 2.05 13.17
CA LEU A 13 15.19 0.81 13.39
C LEU A 13 16.31 0.75 12.35
N PRO A 14 17.59 0.85 12.76
CA PRO A 14 18.68 0.82 11.81
C PRO A 14 18.59 -0.48 11.00
N TYR A 15 18.95 -0.39 9.73
CA TYR A 15 18.92 -1.49 8.76
C TYR A 15 17.55 -1.99 8.30
N THR A 16 16.39 -1.59 8.83
CA THR A 16 15.11 -2.14 8.31
C THR A 16 14.91 -1.96 6.80
N ALA A 17 15.25 -0.80 6.22
CA ALA A 17 15.12 -0.55 4.78
C ALA A 17 16.33 -1.02 3.93
N ASN A 18 17.50 -1.21 4.56
CA ASN A 18 18.78 -1.50 3.89
C ASN A 18 19.44 -2.78 4.42
N ASN A 19 18.67 -3.69 5.02
CA ASN A 19 19.20 -4.93 5.56
C ASN A 19 19.60 -5.86 4.39
N PRO A 20 20.89 -6.21 4.24
CA PRO A 20 21.34 -7.11 3.17
C PRO A 20 20.86 -8.55 3.35
N ASP A 21 20.38 -8.93 4.55
CA ASP A 21 19.92 -10.27 4.86
C ASP A 21 18.48 -10.54 4.36
N ILE A 22 17.72 -9.48 4.06
CA ILE A 22 16.40 -9.64 3.48
C ILE A 22 16.58 -10.09 2.03
N GLN A 23 16.15 -11.30 1.70
CA GLN A 23 16.26 -11.80 0.33
C GLN A 23 15.08 -11.34 -0.52
N ILE A 24 13.87 -11.38 0.04
CA ILE A 24 12.62 -11.12 -0.67
C ILE A 24 11.81 -10.08 0.11
N GLY A 25 11.40 -9.01 -0.56
CA GLY A 25 10.54 -7.96 -0.05
C GLY A 25 9.26 -7.86 -0.88
N ARG A 26 8.11 -7.84 -0.19
CA ARG A 26 6.79 -7.59 -0.78
C ARG A 26 6.12 -6.45 -0.02
N HIS A 27 5.67 -5.43 -0.73
CA HIS A 27 5.09 -4.23 -0.14
C HIS A 27 3.82 -3.86 -0.90
N ALA A 28 2.67 -4.02 -0.24
CA ALA A 28 1.38 -3.55 -0.74
C ALA A 28 1.13 -2.11 -0.27
N ILE A 29 0.84 -1.21 -1.20
CA ILE A 29 0.77 0.24 -0.93
C ILE A 29 -0.58 0.80 -1.36
N ALA A 30 -1.25 1.52 -0.46
CA ALA A 30 -2.51 2.21 -0.75
C ALA A 30 -2.33 3.42 -1.68
N ILE A 31 -3.11 3.48 -2.76
CA ILE A 31 -3.15 4.59 -3.73
C ILE A 31 -3.91 5.79 -3.15
N ASP A 32 -5.07 5.54 -2.53
CA ASP A 32 -6.02 6.60 -2.13
C ASP A 32 -5.83 7.07 -0.69
N GLU A 33 -4.79 6.60 0.01
CA GLU A 33 -4.44 7.09 1.34
C GLU A 33 -3.84 8.51 1.28
N ARG A 34 -4.66 9.49 1.67
CA ARG A 34 -4.37 10.93 1.58
C ARG A 34 -3.92 11.59 2.87
N ARG A 35 -4.04 10.93 4.03
CA ARG A 35 -3.69 11.57 5.32
C ARG A 35 -2.20 11.93 5.35
N ALA A 36 -1.89 13.18 5.70
CA ALA A 36 -0.53 13.72 5.74
C ALA A 36 0.47 12.95 6.62
N PHE A 37 -0.03 12.11 7.54
CA PHE A 37 0.75 11.30 8.47
C PHE A 37 0.99 9.85 8.00
N PHE A 38 0.39 9.44 6.87
CA PHE A 38 0.42 8.07 6.34
C PHE A 38 1.18 8.00 5.01
N ARG A 39 2.28 8.74 4.87
CA ARG A 39 3.13 8.70 3.68
C ARG A 39 3.78 7.31 3.54
N PRO A 40 3.86 6.76 2.32
CA PRO A 40 4.47 5.45 2.13
C PRO A 40 5.97 5.56 2.34
N ASN A 41 6.52 4.65 3.13
CA ASN A 41 7.96 4.50 3.21
C ASN A 41 8.40 3.49 2.14
N LEU A 42 8.62 3.96 0.91
CA LEU A 42 9.07 3.09 -0.18
C LEU A 42 10.49 2.61 0.09
N TRP A 43 10.71 1.32 -0.18
CA TRP A 43 12.03 0.73 -0.17
C TRP A 43 12.88 1.31 -1.29
N ARG A 44 14.15 1.55 -0.99
CA ARG A 44 15.16 2.04 -1.93
C ARG A 44 16.40 1.18 -1.77
N PRO A 45 16.35 -0.09 -2.23
CA PRO A 45 17.50 -0.97 -2.12
C PRO A 45 18.69 -0.34 -2.87
N THR A 46 19.86 -0.50 -2.27
CA THR A 46 21.15 -0.10 -2.85
C THR A 46 21.87 -1.35 -3.34
N ALA A 47 22.96 -1.19 -4.11
CA ALA A 47 23.75 -2.32 -4.58
C ALA A 47 24.21 -3.27 -3.46
N THR A 48 24.35 -2.76 -2.23
CA THR A 48 24.89 -3.49 -1.08
C THR A 48 23.89 -3.64 0.07
N GLY A 49 22.61 -3.28 -0.09
CA GLY A 49 21.66 -3.34 1.03
C GLY A 49 20.20 -3.21 0.63
N GLY A 50 19.34 -3.98 1.31
CA GLY A 50 17.91 -4.10 1.02
C GLY A 50 17.58 -5.40 0.27
N PRO A 51 16.29 -5.66 0.01
CA PRO A 51 15.85 -6.91 -0.59
C PRO A 51 16.39 -7.10 -2.01
N ARG A 52 16.93 -8.30 -2.30
CA ARG A 52 17.41 -8.66 -3.65
C ARG A 52 16.27 -8.84 -4.64
N ASP A 53 15.16 -9.40 -4.18
CA ASP A 53 13.89 -9.47 -4.93
C ASP A 53 12.86 -8.60 -4.20
N LEU A 54 12.56 -7.42 -4.75
CA LEU A 54 11.61 -6.48 -4.18
C LEU A 54 10.45 -6.23 -5.14
N LYS A 55 9.21 -6.43 -4.67
CA LYS A 55 8.00 -5.94 -5.35
C LYS A 55 7.26 -4.95 -4.47
N GLN A 56 7.07 -3.74 -4.98
CA GLN A 56 6.27 -2.68 -4.36
C GLN A 56 5.07 -2.41 -5.25
N VAL A 57 3.91 -2.94 -4.86
CA VAL A 57 2.71 -2.94 -5.68
C VAL A 57 1.66 -2.01 -5.06
N TRP A 58 1.11 -1.15 -5.90
CA TRP A 58 0.10 -0.18 -5.53
C TRP A 58 -1.30 -0.75 -5.72
N PHE A 59 -2.14 -0.66 -4.69
CA PHE A 59 -3.52 -1.17 -4.65
C PHE A 59 -4.51 -0.03 -4.46
N PRO A 60 -5.71 -0.13 -5.06
CA PRO A 60 -6.75 0.86 -4.87
C PRO A 60 -7.27 0.88 -3.43
N GLY A 61 -7.65 2.07 -2.95
CA GLY A 61 -8.20 2.28 -1.62
C GLY A 61 -7.23 2.90 -0.62
N VAL A 62 -7.74 3.13 0.60
CA VAL A 62 -7.00 3.75 1.72
C VAL A 62 -6.19 2.71 2.51
N HIS A 63 -5.49 3.13 3.57
CA HIS A 63 -4.59 2.25 4.34
C HIS A 63 -5.26 0.93 4.78
N CYS A 64 -6.47 0.99 5.33
CA CYS A 64 -7.20 -0.20 5.78
C CYS A 64 -7.85 -0.99 4.63
N ASP A 65 -8.07 -0.39 3.45
CA ASP A 65 -8.49 -1.12 2.24
C ASP A 65 -7.38 -2.01 1.68
N VAL A 66 -6.12 -1.78 2.07
CA VAL A 66 -4.97 -2.60 1.66
C VAL A 66 -4.47 -3.46 2.81
N GLY A 67 -4.36 -2.90 4.02
CA GLY A 67 -3.86 -3.59 5.20
C GLY A 67 -4.89 -4.45 5.94
N GLY A 68 -6.17 -4.27 5.66
CA GLY A 68 -7.27 -4.82 6.46
C GLY A 68 -7.54 -3.96 7.71
N GLY A 69 -8.73 -4.10 8.28
CA GLY A 69 -9.16 -3.37 9.49
C GLY A 69 -10.57 -2.79 9.43
N TYR A 70 -11.22 -2.82 8.27
CA TYR A 70 -12.66 -2.57 8.16
C TYR A 70 -13.47 -3.81 8.54
N PRO A 71 -14.78 -3.67 8.84
CA PRO A 71 -15.67 -4.82 9.02
C PRO A 71 -15.58 -5.80 7.85
N GLU A 72 -15.79 -7.08 8.13
CA GLU A 72 -15.57 -8.14 7.12
C GLU A 72 -16.46 -7.96 5.89
N ALA A 73 -17.71 -7.52 6.06
CA ALA A 73 -18.64 -7.23 4.96
C ALA A 73 -18.11 -6.19 3.95
N GLU A 74 -17.21 -5.31 4.39
CA GLU A 74 -16.63 -4.22 3.59
C GLU A 74 -15.17 -4.51 3.17
N SER A 75 -14.63 -5.67 3.56
CA SER A 75 -13.19 -5.97 3.43
C SER A 75 -12.75 -6.42 2.05
N GLY A 76 -13.63 -6.44 1.05
CA GLY A 76 -13.37 -6.98 -0.29
C GLY A 76 -12.13 -6.41 -1.00
N LEU A 77 -11.79 -5.14 -0.79
CA LEU A 77 -10.54 -4.56 -1.31
C LEU A 77 -9.29 -5.11 -0.61
N SER A 78 -9.32 -5.24 0.71
CA SER A 78 -8.17 -5.76 1.47
C SER A 78 -7.91 -7.23 1.16
N LYS A 79 -8.96 -7.99 0.81
CA LYS A 79 -8.84 -9.37 0.33
C LYS A 79 -8.08 -9.47 -0.99
N VAL A 80 -8.13 -8.46 -1.86
CA VAL A 80 -7.30 -8.41 -3.08
C VAL A 80 -5.82 -8.31 -2.73
N ALA A 81 -5.47 -7.39 -1.83
CA ALA A 81 -4.08 -7.23 -1.39
C ALA A 81 -3.58 -8.47 -0.62
N LEU A 82 -4.44 -9.05 0.23
CA LEU A 82 -4.16 -10.29 0.95
C LEU A 82 -3.92 -11.45 -0.01
N GLU A 83 -4.77 -11.61 -1.03
CA GLU A 83 -4.60 -12.66 -2.03
C GLU A 83 -3.25 -12.54 -2.74
N TRP A 84 -2.90 -11.33 -3.20
CA TRP A 84 -1.61 -11.08 -3.83
C TRP A 84 -0.44 -11.44 -2.89
N MET A 85 -0.52 -11.02 -1.63
CA MET A 85 0.52 -11.31 -0.64
C MET A 85 0.69 -12.82 -0.39
N LEU A 86 -0.42 -13.57 -0.29
CA LEU A 86 -0.40 -15.01 -0.11
C LEU A 86 0.22 -15.72 -1.31
N ARG A 87 -0.12 -15.29 -2.54
CA ARG A 87 0.48 -15.83 -3.78
C ARG A 87 1.98 -15.58 -3.83
N GLU A 88 2.42 -14.36 -3.53
CA GLU A 88 3.84 -14.01 -3.53
C GLU A 88 4.61 -14.75 -2.44
N ALA A 89 4.03 -14.89 -1.24
CA ALA A 89 4.64 -15.64 -0.15
C ALA A 89 4.76 -17.14 -0.47
N ALA A 90 3.70 -17.75 -1.02
CA ALA A 90 3.73 -19.15 -1.46
C ALA A 90 4.77 -19.38 -2.57
N SER A 91 4.86 -18.44 -3.53
CA SER A 91 5.88 -18.49 -4.59
C SER A 91 7.30 -18.34 -4.05
N ALA A 92 7.47 -17.66 -2.91
CA ALA A 92 8.72 -17.57 -2.17
C ALA A 92 9.00 -18.77 -1.26
N GLY A 93 8.13 -19.79 -1.25
CA GLY A 93 8.31 -21.03 -0.48
C GLY A 93 7.61 -21.06 0.88
N LEU A 94 6.77 -20.07 1.22
CA LEU A 94 5.97 -20.14 2.45
C LEU A 94 4.94 -21.28 2.32
N LEU A 95 4.96 -22.21 3.27
CA LEU A 95 3.97 -23.27 3.35
C LEU A 95 2.62 -22.68 3.79
N THR A 96 1.65 -22.72 2.88
CA THR A 96 0.28 -22.29 3.15
C THR A 96 -0.66 -23.48 3.15
N GLU A 97 -1.60 -23.52 4.08
CA GLU A 97 -2.66 -24.53 4.09
C GLU A 97 -3.80 -24.11 3.14
N PRO A 98 -4.05 -24.84 2.04
CA PRO A 98 -5.00 -24.41 1.01
C PRO A 98 -6.42 -24.20 1.54
N ALA A 99 -6.86 -25.03 2.49
CA ALA A 99 -8.17 -24.90 3.12
C ALA A 99 -8.31 -23.58 3.90
N LYS A 100 -7.28 -23.19 4.66
CA LYS A 100 -7.28 -21.92 5.39
C LYS A 100 -7.22 -20.74 4.44
N VAL A 101 -6.41 -20.81 3.38
CA VAL A 101 -6.34 -19.78 2.33
C VAL A 101 -7.71 -19.57 1.68
N ASN A 102 -8.39 -20.65 1.31
CA ASN A 102 -9.73 -20.56 0.73
C ASN A 102 -10.76 -19.98 1.70
N ARG A 103 -10.67 -20.33 2.99
CA ARG A 103 -11.54 -19.75 4.03
C ARG A 103 -11.33 -18.24 4.17
N VAL A 104 -10.10 -17.78 4.37
CA VAL A 104 -9.83 -16.34 4.61
C VAL A 104 -10.07 -15.47 3.37
N LEU A 105 -9.99 -16.06 2.18
CA LEU A 105 -10.34 -15.41 0.90
C LEU A 105 -11.83 -15.57 0.53
N GLY A 106 -12.70 -16.00 1.45
CA GLY A 106 -14.14 -16.09 1.20
C GLY A 106 -14.53 -17.05 0.08
N ARG A 107 -13.68 -18.03 -0.24
CA ARG A 107 -13.94 -19.07 -1.25
C ARG A 107 -14.60 -20.31 -0.66
N SER A 108 -14.57 -20.43 0.66
CA SER A 108 -15.22 -21.52 1.39
C SER A 108 -15.83 -20.99 2.68
N GLY A 109 -17.10 -21.30 2.91
CA GLY A 109 -17.87 -20.75 4.04
C GLY A 109 -18.45 -19.37 3.73
N ASP A 110 -19.15 -18.82 4.72
CA ASP A 110 -19.88 -17.54 4.68
C ASP A 110 -19.31 -16.49 5.66
N GLU A 111 -18.27 -16.85 6.43
CA GLU A 111 -17.63 -15.99 7.42
C GLU A 111 -16.86 -14.82 6.80
N TYR A 112 -16.23 -15.04 5.64
CA TYR A 112 -15.34 -14.06 4.99
C TYR A 112 -15.85 -13.67 3.60
N VAL A 113 -15.72 -12.40 3.25
CA VAL A 113 -16.04 -11.91 1.90
C VAL A 113 -14.91 -12.23 0.91
N PRO A 114 -15.24 -12.48 -0.37
CA PRO A 114 -14.23 -12.72 -1.39
C PRO A 114 -13.49 -11.43 -1.82
N PRO A 115 -12.28 -11.56 -2.40
CA PRO A 115 -11.61 -10.47 -3.10
C PRO A 115 -12.52 -9.81 -4.14
N ASN A 116 -12.71 -8.50 -4.01
CA ASN A 116 -13.53 -7.74 -4.94
C ASN A 116 -12.86 -6.39 -5.27
N PRO A 117 -12.24 -6.27 -6.46
CA PRO A 117 -11.64 -5.04 -6.97
C PRO A 117 -12.59 -3.85 -7.04
N LYS A 118 -13.90 -4.11 -7.14
CA LYS A 118 -14.97 -3.12 -7.27
C LYS A 118 -15.72 -2.88 -5.95
N ALA A 119 -15.26 -3.46 -4.83
CA ALA A 119 -15.83 -3.16 -3.53
C ALA A 119 -15.75 -1.66 -3.20
N ALA A 120 -16.63 -1.23 -2.30
CA ALA A 120 -16.66 0.15 -1.84
C ALA A 120 -15.28 0.57 -1.33
N MET A 121 -14.86 1.76 -1.74
CA MET A 121 -13.62 2.36 -1.26
C MET A 121 -13.96 3.26 -0.08
N HIS A 122 -13.22 3.14 1.00
CA HIS A 122 -13.45 3.95 2.18
C HIS A 122 -12.65 5.25 2.10
N GLU A 123 -13.10 6.27 2.82
CA GLU A 123 -12.34 7.51 3.00
C GLU A 123 -11.80 7.58 4.43
N SER A 124 -10.47 7.59 4.55
CA SER A 124 -9.79 7.65 5.85
C SER A 124 -9.55 9.08 6.35
N LEU A 125 -9.69 10.08 5.48
CA LEU A 125 -9.52 11.50 5.77
C LEU A 125 -10.78 12.08 6.44
N THR A 126 -11.03 11.65 7.67
CA THR A 126 -12.12 12.17 8.49
C THR A 126 -11.80 13.55 9.07
N ALA A 127 -12.79 14.26 9.62
CA ALA A 127 -12.65 15.63 10.11
C ALA A 127 -11.49 15.84 11.12
N ALA A 128 -11.16 14.83 11.92
CA ALA A 128 -10.01 14.86 12.83
C ALA A 128 -8.65 15.02 12.11
N TRP A 129 -8.53 14.54 10.86
CA TRP A 129 -7.32 14.65 10.06
C TRP A 129 -7.19 15.99 9.31
N TRP A 130 -8.26 16.78 9.22
CA TRP A 130 -8.22 18.03 8.47
C TRP A 130 -7.24 19.05 9.05
N GLY A 131 -7.15 19.17 10.37
CA GLY A 131 -6.15 20.04 11.01
C GLY A 131 -4.70 19.59 10.74
N ALA A 132 -4.49 18.29 10.61
CA ALA A 132 -3.20 17.68 10.32
C ALA A 132 -2.66 18.00 8.92
N GLU A 133 -3.54 18.38 7.97
CA GLU A 133 -3.18 18.71 6.58
C GLU A 133 -2.49 20.08 6.44
N PHE A 134 -2.71 20.98 7.39
CA PHE A 134 -2.11 22.31 7.44
C PHE A 134 -0.76 22.34 8.17
N ILE A 135 -0.33 21.23 8.77
CA ILE A 135 0.95 21.15 9.46
C ILE A 135 2.08 21.03 8.42
N PRO A 136 3.04 21.98 8.35
CA PRO A 136 4.15 21.90 7.39
C PRO A 136 5.10 20.76 7.73
N LYS A 137 5.29 19.83 6.80
CA LYS A 137 6.15 18.64 7.01
C LYS A 137 7.17 18.46 5.91
N ARG A 138 8.26 17.75 6.24
CA ARG A 138 9.24 17.27 5.27
C ARG A 138 8.65 16.13 4.45
N TYR A 139 8.85 16.17 3.14
CA TYR A 139 8.49 15.09 2.25
C TYR A 139 9.44 14.98 1.07
N TYR A 140 9.55 13.77 0.52
CA TYR A 140 10.35 13.54 -0.66
C TYR A 140 9.55 13.85 -1.92
N ASN A 141 10.05 14.78 -2.73
CA ASN A 141 9.51 15.12 -4.04
C ASN A 141 10.18 14.21 -5.08
N TRP A 142 9.40 13.34 -5.74
CA TRP A 142 9.92 12.38 -6.71
C TRP A 142 10.34 13.03 -8.03
N ASP A 143 9.63 14.07 -8.48
CA ASP A 143 9.96 14.78 -9.72
C ASP A 143 11.29 15.54 -9.60
N ARG A 144 11.57 16.08 -8.41
CA ARG A 144 12.76 16.89 -8.12
C ARG A 144 13.86 16.13 -7.36
N HIS A 145 13.63 14.86 -7.05
CA HIS A 145 14.53 14.00 -6.28
C HIS A 145 15.11 14.61 -4.97
N ARG A 146 14.34 15.45 -4.27
CA ARG A 146 14.81 16.17 -3.06
C ARG A 146 13.77 16.19 -1.94
N GLU A 147 14.23 16.39 -0.70
CA GLU A 147 13.33 16.66 0.42
C GLU A 147 12.88 18.13 0.41
N GLU A 148 11.56 18.34 0.44
CA GLU A 148 10.94 19.66 0.52
C GLU A 148 10.10 19.74 1.81
N ARG A 149 9.83 20.97 2.28
CA ARG A 149 8.93 21.21 3.42
C ARG A 149 7.67 21.92 2.91
N GLY A 150 6.50 21.41 3.28
CA GLY A 150 5.24 22.02 2.87
C GLY A 150 4.02 21.38 3.55
N MET A 151 2.89 22.06 3.42
CA MET A 151 1.58 21.56 3.85
C MET A 151 1.06 20.52 2.84
N ASN A 152 0.30 19.53 3.31
CA ASN A 152 -0.21 18.47 2.44
C ASN A 152 -1.46 18.92 1.67
N LEU A 153 -2.28 19.80 2.26
CA LEU A 153 -3.43 20.46 1.61
C LEU A 153 -4.36 19.47 0.88
N PHE A 154 -4.63 18.32 1.51
CA PHE A 154 -5.50 17.28 0.97
C PHE A 154 -5.02 16.67 -0.36
N ARG A 155 -3.75 16.88 -0.74
CA ARG A 155 -3.22 16.43 -2.02
C ARG A 155 -3.28 14.91 -2.14
N ARG A 156 -3.64 14.42 -3.33
CA ARG A 156 -3.44 13.01 -3.68
C ARG A 156 -1.95 12.68 -3.67
N ARG A 157 -1.66 11.41 -3.45
CA ARG A 157 -0.30 10.92 -3.47
C ARG A 157 0.27 10.95 -4.90
N THR A 158 1.53 11.34 -5.02
CA THR A 158 2.30 11.17 -6.25
C THR A 158 2.83 9.74 -6.31
N ILE A 159 2.48 9.00 -7.36
CA ILE A 159 3.00 7.67 -7.64
C ILE A 159 4.10 7.83 -8.71
N PRO A 160 5.35 7.39 -8.45
CA PRO A 160 6.42 7.48 -9.43
C PRO A 160 6.11 6.70 -10.70
N ASP A 161 6.55 7.20 -11.86
CA ASP A 161 6.50 6.43 -13.11
C ASP A 161 7.28 5.11 -12.99
N GLY A 162 6.87 4.10 -13.75
CA GLY A 162 7.41 2.74 -13.65
C GLY A 162 6.98 1.97 -12.40
N SER A 163 6.16 2.56 -11.51
CA SER A 163 5.60 1.84 -10.36
C SER A 163 4.70 0.69 -10.79
N MET A 164 4.73 -0.41 -10.03
CA MET A 164 3.84 -1.56 -10.25
C MET A 164 2.45 -1.29 -9.68
N ILE A 165 1.41 -1.38 -10.48
CA ILE A 165 0.02 -1.14 -10.06
C ILE A 165 -0.78 -2.42 -10.26
N HIS A 166 -1.47 -2.83 -9.20
CA HIS A 166 -2.29 -4.02 -9.23
C HIS A 166 -3.49 -3.87 -10.17
N ASP A 167 -3.84 -4.94 -10.86
CA ASP A 167 -4.90 -5.04 -11.86
C ASP A 167 -6.24 -4.48 -11.34
N ALA A 168 -6.49 -4.69 -10.05
CA ALA A 168 -7.68 -4.19 -9.36
C ALA A 168 -7.89 -2.68 -9.54
N ALA A 169 -6.84 -1.86 -9.61
CA ALA A 169 -6.96 -0.43 -9.87
C ALA A 169 -7.58 -0.15 -11.26
N TYR A 170 -7.17 -0.92 -12.27
CA TYR A 170 -7.68 -0.79 -13.64
C TYR A 170 -9.13 -1.29 -13.77
N GLN A 171 -9.60 -2.14 -12.86
CA GLN A 171 -10.98 -2.63 -12.88
C GLN A 171 -12.02 -1.63 -12.32
N ARG A 172 -11.61 -0.51 -11.73
CA ARG A 172 -12.51 0.45 -11.04
C ARG A 172 -13.17 1.50 -11.93
N GLY A 173 -12.90 1.50 -13.23
CA GLY A 173 -13.53 2.37 -14.22
C GLY A 173 -12.62 3.46 -14.77
N ALA A 174 -13.06 4.11 -15.87
CA ALA A 174 -12.24 5.03 -16.64
C ALA A 174 -11.77 6.26 -15.85
N ASP A 175 -12.61 6.80 -14.96
CA ASP A 175 -12.24 7.97 -14.16
C ASP A 175 -11.17 7.67 -13.13
N TYR A 176 -11.18 6.46 -12.55
CA TYR A 176 -10.12 6.03 -11.64
C TYR A 176 -8.81 5.78 -12.39
N GLN A 177 -8.87 5.19 -13.58
CA GLN A 177 -7.69 4.94 -14.42
C GLN A 177 -6.95 6.22 -14.82
N LYS A 178 -7.67 7.35 -15.00
CA LYS A 178 -7.04 8.67 -15.28
C LYS A 178 -6.14 9.17 -14.15
N LEU A 179 -6.29 8.63 -12.94
CA LEU A 179 -5.48 9.00 -11.77
C LEU A 179 -4.16 8.20 -11.69
N LEU A 180 -4.03 7.15 -12.49
CA LEU A 180 -2.85 6.29 -12.51
C LEU A 180 -1.76 6.92 -13.40
N PRO A 181 -0.47 6.73 -13.07
CA PRO A 181 0.64 7.16 -13.91
C PRO A 181 0.57 6.53 -15.31
N ALA A 182 0.91 7.31 -16.34
CA ALA A 182 0.87 6.86 -17.73
C ALA A 182 1.82 5.68 -18.00
N HIS A 183 2.97 5.65 -17.33
CA HIS A 183 4.01 4.63 -17.51
C HIS A 183 4.03 3.62 -16.35
N ALA A 184 2.87 3.33 -15.75
CA ALA A 184 2.76 2.31 -14.71
C ALA A 184 2.85 0.88 -15.27
N ILE A 185 3.48 -0.02 -14.51
CA ILE A 185 3.56 -1.44 -14.85
C ILE A 185 2.34 -2.14 -14.25
N ARG A 186 1.42 -2.63 -15.07
CA ARG A 186 0.24 -3.38 -14.60
C ARG A 186 0.65 -4.79 -14.17
N VAL A 187 0.26 -5.20 -12.96
CA VAL A 187 0.54 -6.53 -12.38
C VAL A 187 -0.73 -7.16 -11.80
N SER A 188 -0.77 -8.48 -11.62
CA SER A 188 -1.92 -9.25 -11.11
C SER A 188 -1.63 -10.05 -9.84
#